data_AF-A0A3C0NE29-F1
#
_entry.id   AF-A0A3C0NE29-F1
#
_cell.length_a   1.000
_cell.length_b   1.000
_cell.length_c   1.000
_cell.angle_alpha   90.00
_cell.angle_beta   90.00
_cell.angle_gamma   90.00
#
_symmetry.space_group_name_H-M   'P 1'
#
loop_
_entity.id
_entity.type
_entity.pdbx_description
1 polymer ?
#
loop_
_entity_poly.entity_id
_entity_poly.type
_entity_poly.pdbx_seq_one_letter_code
_entity_poly.pdbx_strand_id
1 'polypeptide(L)' 'MSKGIKPKGIIQWDFIYLWLYGLVEPVTGQSFFYEFTHLDTICFEKFLELFAQRYPEDLHIIQW' A
#
# COMPACT_ATOMS: atom_id res chain seq x y z
N MET A 1 7.15 -25.01 -41.47
CA MET A 1 6.45 -24.36 -40.34
C MET A 1 7.45 -23.50 -39.58
N SER A 2 7.36 -22.17 -39.66
CA SER A 2 8.26 -21.27 -38.93
C SER A 2 7.76 -21.06 -37.50
N LYS A 3 8.58 -21.37 -36.50
CA LYS A 3 8.31 -21.00 -35.09
C LYS A 3 8.39 -19.47 -35.00
N GLY A 4 7.30 -18.81 -34.61
CA GLY A 4 7.32 -17.37 -34.35
C GLY A 4 8.34 -17.06 -33.24
N ILE A 5 9.35 -16.26 -33.54
CA ILE A 5 10.33 -15.81 -32.55
C ILE A 5 9.78 -14.57 -31.88
N LYS A 6 9.58 -14.60 -30.56
CA LYS A 6 9.17 -13.42 -29.79
C LYS A 6 10.27 -12.35 -29.90
N PRO A 7 9.95 -11.12 -30.33
CA PRO A 7 10.94 -10.05 -30.39
C PRO A 7 11.45 -9.73 -28.97
N LYS A 8 12.77 -9.63 -28.83
CA LYS A 8 13.41 -9.13 -27.61
C LYS A 8 13.49 -7.61 -27.70
N GLY A 9 12.75 -6.93 -26.84
CA GLY A 9 12.90 -5.48 -26.69
C GLY A 9 14.27 -5.13 -26.13
N ILE A 10 14.80 -3.96 -26.50
CA ILE A 10 16.07 -3.43 -25.98
C ILE A 10 15.95 -3.08 -24.49
N ILE A 11 14.72 -2.76 -24.05
CA ILE A 11 14.37 -2.38 -22.69
C ILE A 11 13.22 -3.27 -22.25
N GLN A 12 13.32 -3.80 -21.03
CA GLN A 12 12.22 -4.45 -20.35
C GLN A 12 11.85 -3.59 -19.14
N TRP A 13 10.62 -3.08 -19.15
CA TRP A 13 10.10 -2.27 -18.04
C TRP A 13 9.67 -3.18 -16.90
N ASP A 14 10.17 -2.91 -15.70
CA ASP A 14 9.68 -3.53 -14.49
C ASP A 14 8.38 -2.83 -14.07
N PHE A 15 7.28 -3.57 -14.09
CA PHE A 15 6.02 -3.11 -13.55
C PHE A 15 5.99 -3.40 -12.06
N ILE A 16 6.44 -2.42 -11.27
CA ILE A 16 6.43 -2.48 -9.81
C ILE A 16 5.08 -1.95 -9.33
N TYR A 17 4.39 -2.73 -8.51
CA TYR A 17 3.17 -2.31 -7.84
C TYR A 17 3.47 -1.88 -6.40
N LEU A 18 2.71 -0.89 -5.93
CA LEU A 18 2.71 -0.43 -4.54
C LEU A 18 1.27 -0.46 -4.01
N TRP A 19 1.16 -0.69 -2.71
CA TRP A 19 -0.10 -0.74 -1.98
C TRP A 19 -0.18 0.45 -1.04
N LEU A 20 -1.27 1.23 -1.14
CA LEU A 20 -1.51 2.39 -0.29
C LEU A 20 -2.52 2.04 0.79
N TYR A 21 -2.09 2.05 2.05
CA TYR A 21 -2.98 1.99 3.21
C TYR A 21 -3.33 3.39 3.66
N GLY A 22 -4.60 3.61 4.00
CA GLY A 22 -5.12 4.94 4.32
C GLY A 22 -6.24 4.93 5.35
N LEU A 23 -6.20 5.88 6.27
CA LEU A 23 -7.29 6.23 7.17
C LEU A 23 -7.66 7.70 6.93
N VAL A 24 -8.96 7.98 6.89
CA VAL A 24 -9.48 9.34 6.75
C VAL A 24 -10.57 9.55 7.79
N GLU A 25 -10.43 10.58 8.61
CA GLU A 25 -11.49 11.03 9.50
C GLU A 25 -12.52 11.82 8.66
N PRO A 26 -13.77 11.34 8.55
CA PRO A 26 -14.70 11.88 7.55
C PRO A 26 -15.12 13.34 7.75
N VAL A 27 -15.13 13.85 8.99
CA VAL A 27 -15.67 15.18 9.31
C VAL A 27 -14.64 16.28 9.09
N THR A 28 -13.43 16.06 9.57
CA THR A 28 -12.30 17.00 9.54
C THR A 28 -11.44 16.82 8.30
N GLY A 29 -11.52 15.67 7.63
CA GLY A 29 -10.69 15.33 6.48
C GLY A 29 -9.23 15.03 6.85
N GLN A 30 -8.91 14.90 8.14
CA GLN A 30 -7.60 14.44 8.56
C GLN A 30 -7.33 13.05 7.99
N SER A 31 -6.12 12.86 7.48
CA SER A 31 -5.77 11.65 6.74
C SER A 31 -4.38 11.15 7.09
N PHE A 32 -4.22 9.84 7.10
CA PHE A 32 -2.98 9.15 7.40
C PHE A 32 -2.74 8.05 6.36
N PHE A 33 -1.61 8.11 5.65
CA PHE A 33 -1.30 7.22 4.53
C PHE A 33 0.12 6.69 4.59
N TYR A 34 0.31 5.43 4.19
CA TYR A 34 1.62 4.82 3.96
C TYR A 34 1.58 3.85 2.78
N GLU A 35 2.66 3.84 2.00
CA GLU A 35 2.88 2.92 0.89
C GLU A 35 3.68 1.70 1.34
N PHE A 36 3.29 0.52 0.85
CA PHE A 36 3.92 -0.76 1.12
C PHE A 36 4.09 -1.56 -0.15
N THR A 37 4.99 -2.53 -0.12
CA THR A 37 5.30 -3.39 -1.26
C THR A 37 4.27 -4.50 -1.47
N HIS A 38 3.51 -4.87 -0.43
CA HIS A 38 2.55 -5.98 -0.46
C HIS A 38 1.26 -5.63 0.28
N LEU A 39 0.17 -6.29 -0.11
CA LEU A 39 -1.10 -6.32 0.64
C LEU A 39 -1.13 -7.60 1.48
N ASP A 40 -0.67 -7.50 2.72
CA ASP A 40 -0.69 -8.62 3.67
C ASP A 40 -0.92 -8.12 5.10
N THR A 41 -1.04 -9.07 6.03
CA THR A 41 -1.28 -8.78 7.45
C THR A 41 -0.09 -8.12 8.13
N ILE A 42 1.14 -8.38 7.67
CA ILE A 42 2.37 -7.82 8.26
C ILE A 42 2.46 -6.32 7.95
N CYS A 43 2.24 -5.94 6.69
CA CYS A 43 2.20 -4.55 6.26
C CYS A 43 1.04 -3.80 6.94
N PHE A 44 -0.12 -4.45 7.08
CA PHE A 44 -1.25 -3.85 7.77
C PHE A 44 -1.01 -3.64 9.27
N GLU A 45 -0.44 -4.63 9.98
CA GLU A 45 -0.06 -4.47 11.38
C GLU A 45 0.95 -3.33 11.55
N LYS A 46 1.95 -3.25 10.66
CA LYS A 46 2.92 -2.15 10.67
C LYS A 46 2.28 -0.78 10.46
N PHE A 47 1.30 -0.70 9.56
CA PHE A 47 0.52 0.51 9.35
C PHE A 47 -0.23 0.94 10.63
N LEU A 48 -0.85 0.00 11.33
CA LEU A 48 -1.55 0.28 12.60
C LEU A 48 -0.59 0.73 13.71
N GLU A 49 0.61 0.13 13.81
CA GLU A 49 1.64 0.59 14.76
C GLU A 49 2.04 2.05 14.50
N LEU A 50 2.29 2.41 13.23
CA LEU A 50 2.66 3.76 12.83
C LEU A 50 1.53 4.75 13.13
N PHE A 51 0.28 4.33 12.93
CA PHE A 51 -0.89 5.12 13.23
C PHE A 51 -1.06 5.36 14.74
N ALA A 52 -0.95 4.30 15.56
CA ALA A 52 -1.03 4.42 17.02
C ALA A 52 0.10 5.30 17.59
N GLN A 53 1.31 5.22 17.03
CA GLN A 53 2.43 6.10 17.41
C GLN A 53 2.17 7.56 17.08
N ARG A 54 1.43 7.86 16.01
CA ARG A 54 1.09 9.23 15.63
C ARG A 54 0.07 9.86 16.58
N TYR A 55 -0.85 9.04 17.10
CA TYR A 55 -1.97 9.48 17.91
C TYR A 55 -2.05 8.67 19.23
N PRO A 56 -1.04 8.82 20.11
CA PRO A 56 -0.89 7.95 21.28
C PRO A 56 -1.96 8.14 22.36
N GLU A 57 -2.63 9.29 22.38
CA GLU A 57 -3.65 9.64 23.38
C GLU A 57 -5.10 9.35 22.91
N ASP A 58 -5.25 8.92 21.66
CA ASP A 58 -6.55 8.81 21.01
C ASP A 58 -7.00 7.34 20.94
N LEU A 59 -8.27 7.10 21.31
CA LEU A 59 -8.91 5.81 21.08
C LEU A 59 -9.53 5.78 19.68
N HIS A 60 -9.01 4.93 18.82
CA HIS A 60 -9.53 4.73 17.47
C HIS A 60 -10.31 3.43 17.34
N ILE A 61 -11.51 3.49 16.75
CA ILE A 61 -12.30 2.32 16.39
C ILE A 61 -12.24 2.17 14.87
N ILE A 62 -11.65 1.07 14.40
CA ILE A 62 -11.51 0.75 12.97
C ILE A 62 -12.41 -0.46 12.69
N GLN A 63 -13.29 -0.34 11.68
CA GLN A 63 -14.17 -1.42 11.23
C GLN A 63 -13.76 -1.90 9.84
N TRP A 64 -13.93 -3.20 9.60
CA TRP A 64 -13.66 -3.90 8.34
C TRP A 64 -14.92 -4.05 7.50
#